data_AF-A0A060X032-F1
#
_entry.id   AF-A0A060X032-F1
#
_cell.length_a   1.000
_cell.length_b   1.000
_cell.length_c   1.000
_cell.angle_alpha   90.00
_cell.angle_beta   90.00
_cell.angle_gamma   90.00
#
_symmetry.space_group_name_H-M   'P 1'
#
loop_
_entity.id
_entity.type
_entity.pdbx_description
1 polymer ?
#
loop_
_entity_poly.entity_id
_entity_poly.type
_entity_poly.pdbx_seq_one_letter_code
_entity_poly.pdbx_strand_id
1 'polypeptide(L)'
;MNQACHSASFLPRLLAHCINFYMTYFISSSLSPPLQFVAHPNCQQQLLTIWYENLSGLREQTIAVKCLVVVAVAFGLPLLAMGYWFAPCSRLGNVLRSPFMKFVAHAASFIIFLCLLLFNASDRFQGISTMPNVTVTDHPMQIYRVKTTEFSWTEMLIMVWVTGMMWSECKELWTEGPREYMQQLWNVLDFGMLSIFIAAFTARFFAFLQATRAQQYVNEKIHTTDLSLVTLPPEVKYFTYARDKWLPSDPQLISEGLYAIAVVLSFTRIAYILPANESFGPLQISLGRTVKDIFKFMVLFIMVFLAFMIGMFILYSYYLGAKVNPAFTTVEESFKTLFWSIFGLSEVSSVVLKYNHKFIENIGYVLYGIYNVTMVVVLLNMLIAMINSSYQEIEDDADVEWKFARSKLWLSYFDNGKTLPPPFSIVPTPKSFYHHIRWIVGMLHCRQRSVKKDLELGLDSSKSRVWMDAWMDVCVCVCVCVYTVFYATNSAIVSVKTYTLMARAIKLMLWPRVCWFLLMLFN
;
A
#
# COMPACT_ATOMS: atom_id res chain seq x y z
N MET A 1 -60.75 21.84 11.13
CA MET A 1 -60.14 20.49 11.18
C MET A 1 -58.98 20.29 10.18
N ASN A 2 -58.35 21.35 9.64
CA ASN A 2 -57.28 21.24 8.62
C ASN A 2 -56.07 22.17 8.86
N GLN A 3 -55.76 22.49 10.13
CA GLN A 3 -54.60 23.32 10.49
C GLN A 3 -53.54 22.57 11.33
N ALA A 4 -53.68 21.25 11.52
CA ALA A 4 -52.76 20.44 12.30
C ALA A 4 -51.72 19.66 11.46
N CYS A 5 -51.71 19.79 10.12
CA CYS A 5 -50.85 18.96 9.25
C CYS A 5 -49.52 19.62 8.83
N HIS A 6 -49.31 20.91 9.12
CA HIS A 6 -48.07 21.62 8.75
C HIS A 6 -46.98 21.63 9.85
N SER A 7 -47.27 21.14 11.06
CA SER A 7 -46.28 21.03 12.15
C SER A 7 -45.56 19.68 12.20
N ALA A 8 -46.03 18.65 11.50
CA ALA A 8 -45.47 17.29 11.54
C ALA A 8 -44.22 17.08 10.65
N SER A 9 -43.91 18.01 9.74
CA SER A 9 -42.74 17.91 8.83
C SER A 9 -41.54 18.76 9.27
N PHE A 10 -41.69 19.56 10.32
CA PHE A 10 -40.65 20.45 10.83
C PHE A 10 -39.74 19.75 11.84
N LEU A 11 -40.30 18.90 12.71
CA LEU A 11 -39.56 18.19 13.75
C LEU A 11 -38.49 17.21 13.21
N PRO A 12 -38.77 16.39 12.17
CA PRO A 12 -37.76 15.48 11.59
C PRO A 12 -36.67 16.22 10.82
N ARG A 13 -36.98 17.37 10.20
CA ARG A 13 -36.01 18.21 9.49
C ARG A 13 -35.14 19.00 10.45
N LEU A 14 -35.68 19.47 11.57
CA LEU A 14 -34.88 20.10 12.64
C LEU A 14 -34.01 19.07 13.36
N LEU A 15 -34.53 17.86 13.63
CA LEU A 15 -33.72 16.74 14.13
C LEU A 15 -32.62 16.34 13.14
N ALA A 16 -32.92 16.29 11.84
CA ALA A 16 -31.94 16.03 10.80
C ALA A 16 -30.87 17.14 10.75
N HIS A 17 -31.25 18.40 10.90
CA HIS A 17 -30.28 19.50 10.93
C HIS A 17 -29.47 19.52 12.22
N CYS A 18 -30.08 19.21 13.37
CA CYS A 18 -29.40 19.09 14.66
C CYS A 18 -28.49 17.88 14.73
N ILE A 19 -28.84 16.72 14.14
CA ILE A 19 -27.99 15.52 14.07
C ILE A 19 -26.87 15.73 13.06
N ASN A 20 -27.14 16.35 11.90
CA ASN A 20 -26.11 16.69 10.93
C ASN A 20 -25.14 17.71 11.56
N PHE A 21 -25.66 18.77 12.20
CA PHE A 21 -24.84 19.73 12.96
C PHE A 21 -24.09 19.03 14.11
N TYR A 22 -24.72 18.18 14.92
CA TYR A 22 -24.05 17.45 16.01
C TYR A 22 -22.96 16.50 15.50
N MET A 23 -23.21 15.76 14.42
CA MET A 23 -22.24 14.83 13.84
C MET A 23 -21.07 15.59 13.19
N THR A 24 -21.33 16.64 12.41
CA THR A 24 -20.27 17.48 11.83
C THR A 24 -19.48 18.22 12.91
N TYR A 25 -20.13 18.68 13.99
CA TYR A 25 -19.49 19.37 15.10
C TYR A 25 -18.64 18.43 15.95
N PHE A 26 -19.09 17.20 16.23
CA PHE A 26 -18.29 16.17 16.91
C PHE A 26 -17.09 15.70 16.08
N ILE A 27 -17.25 15.57 14.76
CA ILE A 27 -16.14 15.27 13.84
C ILE A 27 -15.10 16.42 13.84
N SER A 28 -15.52 17.68 13.93
CA SER A 28 -14.61 18.83 14.00
C SER A 28 -13.94 19.06 15.36
N SER A 29 -14.44 18.43 16.43
CA SER A 29 -14.01 18.69 17.82
C SER A 29 -13.19 17.56 18.44
N SER A 30 -12.74 16.57 17.66
CA SER A 30 -11.89 15.44 18.11
C SER A 30 -12.46 14.60 19.27
N LEU A 31 -13.74 14.80 19.63
CA LEU A 31 -14.45 14.00 20.63
C LEU A 31 -15.16 12.87 19.88
N SER A 32 -14.81 11.61 20.14
CA SER A 32 -15.53 10.48 19.57
C SER A 32 -16.93 10.39 20.18
N PRO A 33 -18.04 10.43 19.39
CA PRO A 33 -19.37 10.22 19.94
C PRO A 33 -19.47 8.81 20.56
N PRO A 34 -20.28 8.62 21.61
CA PRO A 34 -20.42 7.29 22.22
C PRO A 34 -20.95 6.28 21.18
N LEU A 35 -20.30 5.12 21.06
CA LEU A 35 -20.62 4.10 20.03
C LEU A 35 -22.13 3.77 19.99
N GLN A 36 -22.76 3.66 21.17
CA GLN A 36 -24.17 3.37 21.32
C GLN A 36 -25.10 4.43 20.70
N PHE A 37 -24.70 5.71 20.71
CA PHE A 37 -25.48 6.78 20.09
C PHE A 37 -25.53 6.63 18.57
N VAL A 38 -24.37 6.35 17.95
CA VAL A 38 -24.30 6.16 16.49
C VAL A 38 -25.02 4.89 16.07
N ALA A 39 -24.89 3.81 16.84
CA ALA A 39 -25.57 2.54 16.57
C ALA A 39 -27.09 2.58 16.79
N HIS A 40 -27.61 3.63 17.43
CA HIS A 40 -29.04 3.75 17.72
C HIS A 40 -29.89 3.71 16.43
N PRO A 41 -31.01 2.95 16.40
CA PRO A 41 -31.81 2.75 15.18
C PRO A 41 -32.24 4.05 14.49
N ASN A 42 -32.65 5.07 15.26
CA ASN A 42 -33.05 6.37 14.71
C ASN A 42 -31.89 7.10 14.01
N CYS A 43 -30.67 7.00 14.56
CA CYS A 43 -29.49 7.61 13.94
C CYS A 43 -29.12 6.85 12.65
N GLN A 44 -29.16 5.51 12.69
CA GLN A 44 -28.90 4.66 11.53
C GLN A 44 -29.91 4.88 10.40
N GLN A 45 -31.19 5.05 10.72
CA GLN A 45 -32.23 5.36 9.73
C GLN A 45 -31.96 6.70 9.05
N GLN A 46 -31.51 7.71 9.79
CA GLN A 46 -31.16 9.01 9.23
C GLN A 46 -29.88 8.95 8.37
N LEU A 47 -28.88 8.17 8.75
CA LEU A 47 -27.69 7.97 7.91
C LEU A 47 -28.06 7.24 6.61
N LEU A 48 -28.96 6.26 6.67
CA LEU A 48 -29.47 5.53 5.51
C LEU A 48 -30.23 6.43 4.53
N THR A 49 -31.01 7.40 5.00
CA THR A 49 -31.74 8.32 4.11
C THR A 49 -30.80 9.25 3.35
N ILE A 50 -29.68 9.66 3.98
CA ILE A 50 -28.62 10.45 3.34
C ILE A 50 -27.79 9.57 2.39
N TRP A 51 -27.49 8.33 2.78
CA TRP A 51 -26.68 7.41 1.96
C TRP A 51 -27.31 7.10 0.60
N TYR A 52 -28.63 6.88 0.57
CA TYR A 52 -29.42 6.64 -0.65
C TYR A 52 -30.09 7.91 -1.21
N GLU A 53 -29.54 9.10 -0.91
CA GLU A 53 -30.04 10.35 -1.47
C GLU A 53 -30.07 10.28 -3.01
N ASN A 54 -31.21 10.68 -3.61
CA ASN A 54 -31.51 10.56 -5.05
C ASN A 54 -31.69 9.13 -5.61
N LEU A 55 -31.56 8.09 -4.78
CA LEU A 55 -31.71 6.67 -5.14
C LEU A 55 -32.66 5.92 -4.19
N SER A 56 -33.77 6.55 -3.80
CA SER A 56 -34.75 5.97 -2.86
C SER A 56 -35.26 4.61 -3.31
N GLY A 57 -35.47 4.42 -4.62
CA GLY A 57 -35.92 3.16 -5.21
C GLY A 57 -34.94 2.00 -5.10
N LEU A 58 -33.64 2.24 -4.86
CA LEU A 58 -32.60 1.21 -4.73
C LEU A 58 -32.47 0.66 -3.29
N ARG A 59 -32.96 1.42 -2.31
CA ARG A 59 -32.85 1.07 -0.88
C ARG A 59 -33.47 -0.29 -0.56
N GLU A 60 -34.71 -0.50 -1.03
CA GLU A 60 -35.54 -1.69 -0.75
C GLU A 60 -35.37 -2.81 -1.77
N GLN A 61 -34.46 -2.66 -2.74
CA GLN A 61 -34.25 -3.68 -3.78
C GLN A 61 -33.50 -4.89 -3.25
N THR A 62 -33.70 -6.01 -3.94
CA THR A 62 -32.96 -7.26 -3.69
C THR A 62 -31.46 -7.08 -3.91
N ILE A 63 -30.68 -7.93 -3.25
CA ILE A 63 -29.21 -7.96 -3.39
C ILE A 63 -28.82 -8.16 -4.86
N ALA A 64 -29.56 -8.97 -5.62
CA ALA A 64 -29.31 -9.21 -7.04
C ALA A 64 -29.37 -7.93 -7.88
N VAL A 65 -30.36 -7.07 -7.65
CA VAL A 65 -30.49 -5.78 -8.34
C VAL A 65 -29.35 -4.84 -7.94
N LYS A 66 -28.97 -4.82 -6.65
CA LYS A 66 -27.82 -4.04 -6.16
C LYS A 66 -26.52 -4.50 -6.82
N CYS A 67 -26.29 -5.81 -6.93
CA CYS A 67 -25.14 -6.37 -7.65
C CYS A 67 -25.14 -6.00 -9.13
N LEU A 68 -26.30 -6.05 -9.79
CA LEU A 68 -26.44 -5.63 -11.19
C LEU A 68 -26.07 -4.16 -11.37
N VAL A 69 -26.49 -3.28 -10.45
CA VAL A 69 -26.11 -1.86 -10.47
C VAL A 69 -24.60 -1.69 -10.32
N VAL A 70 -23.94 -2.43 -9.40
CA VAL A 70 -22.47 -2.39 -9.25
C VAL A 70 -21.77 -2.81 -10.53
N VAL A 71 -22.22 -3.88 -11.17
CA VAL A 71 -21.66 -4.37 -12.44
C VAL A 71 -21.87 -3.34 -13.56
N ALA A 72 -23.07 -2.76 -13.66
CA ALA A 72 -23.37 -1.72 -14.64
C ALA A 72 -22.49 -0.47 -14.44
N VAL A 73 -22.24 -0.05 -13.21
CA VAL A 73 -21.33 1.06 -12.89
C VAL A 73 -19.87 0.71 -13.22
N ALA A 74 -19.44 -0.54 -12.98
CA ALA A 74 -18.09 -0.98 -13.32
C ALA A 74 -17.81 -0.89 -14.82
N PHE A 75 -18.70 -1.42 -15.66
CA PHE A 75 -18.56 -1.30 -17.12
C PHE A 75 -18.78 0.13 -17.62
N GLY A 76 -19.68 0.89 -16.99
CA GLY A 76 -20.01 2.27 -17.35
C GLY A 76 -19.03 3.32 -16.82
N LEU A 77 -18.03 2.95 -16.02
CA LEU A 77 -17.16 3.88 -15.30
C LEU A 77 -16.49 4.93 -16.21
N PRO A 78 -15.92 4.59 -17.38
CA PRO A 78 -15.30 5.59 -18.26
C PRO A 78 -16.32 6.61 -18.80
N LEU A 79 -17.53 6.15 -19.14
CA LEU A 79 -18.61 7.01 -19.63
C LEU A 79 -19.14 7.94 -18.54
N LEU A 80 -19.28 7.42 -17.31
CA LEU A 80 -19.70 8.19 -16.14
C LEU A 80 -18.68 9.28 -15.79
N ALA A 81 -17.39 8.96 -15.85
CA ALA A 81 -16.32 9.92 -15.62
C ALA A 81 -16.31 11.04 -16.66
N MET A 82 -16.41 10.70 -17.95
CA MET A 82 -16.51 11.70 -19.03
C MET A 82 -17.76 12.57 -18.90
N GLY A 83 -18.92 11.98 -18.60
CA GLY A 83 -20.17 12.72 -18.39
C GLY A 83 -20.07 13.74 -17.25
N TYR A 84 -19.38 13.37 -16.15
CA TYR A 84 -19.13 14.28 -15.04
C TYR A 84 -18.17 15.43 -15.40
N TRP A 85 -17.15 15.18 -16.21
CA TRP A 85 -16.22 16.23 -16.66
C TRP A 85 -16.89 17.27 -17.56
N PHE A 86 -17.66 16.82 -18.56
CA PHE A 86 -18.28 17.73 -19.53
C PHE A 86 -19.52 18.44 -18.96
N ALA A 87 -20.33 17.75 -18.17
CA ALA A 87 -21.60 18.27 -17.67
C ALA A 87 -21.82 17.91 -16.18
N PRO A 88 -21.08 18.52 -15.24
CA PRO A 88 -21.19 18.21 -13.81
C PRO A 88 -22.55 18.59 -13.21
N CYS A 89 -23.30 19.50 -13.84
CA CYS A 89 -24.64 19.92 -13.41
C CYS A 89 -25.78 19.09 -14.06
N SER A 90 -25.46 18.04 -14.80
CA SER A 90 -26.46 17.15 -15.39
C SER A 90 -27.16 16.28 -14.34
N ARG A 91 -28.30 15.67 -14.70
CA ARG A 91 -28.98 14.68 -13.84
C ARG A 91 -28.04 13.53 -13.45
N LEU A 92 -27.21 13.07 -14.39
CA LEU A 92 -26.19 12.04 -14.14
C LEU A 92 -25.11 12.52 -13.17
N GLY A 93 -24.68 13.79 -13.27
CA GLY A 93 -23.72 14.38 -12.34
C GLY A 93 -24.24 14.48 -10.91
N ASN A 94 -25.53 14.80 -10.74
CA ASN A 94 -26.18 14.78 -9.42
C ASN A 94 -26.29 13.38 -8.84
N VAL A 95 -26.60 12.37 -9.68
CA VAL A 95 -26.61 10.96 -9.24
C VAL A 95 -25.21 10.49 -8.83
N LEU A 96 -24.16 10.82 -9.58
CA LEU A 96 -22.78 10.44 -9.25
C LEU A 96 -22.26 11.14 -7.97
N ARG A 97 -22.83 12.30 -7.61
CA ARG A 97 -22.53 13.00 -6.36
C ARG A 97 -23.17 12.32 -5.13
N SER A 98 -24.16 11.44 -5.31
CA SER A 98 -24.73 10.67 -4.19
C SER A 98 -23.65 9.81 -3.50
N PRO A 99 -23.67 9.67 -2.16
CA PRO A 99 -22.65 8.92 -1.42
C PRO A 99 -22.52 7.46 -1.86
N PHE A 100 -23.66 6.78 -2.06
CA PHE A 100 -23.67 5.39 -2.51
C PHE A 100 -22.99 5.23 -3.88
N MET A 101 -23.25 6.11 -4.85
CA MET A 101 -22.63 6.01 -6.17
C MET A 101 -21.13 6.29 -6.13
N LYS A 102 -20.66 7.21 -5.27
CA LYS A 102 -19.21 7.39 -5.06
C LYS A 102 -18.59 6.10 -4.56
N PHE A 103 -19.16 5.49 -3.51
CA PHE A 103 -18.66 4.24 -2.95
C PHE A 103 -18.61 3.12 -4.00
N VAL A 104 -19.69 2.92 -4.75
CA VAL A 104 -19.75 1.91 -5.82
C VAL A 104 -18.72 2.21 -6.92
N ALA A 105 -18.55 3.46 -7.33
CA ALA A 105 -17.58 3.83 -8.35
C ALA A 105 -16.12 3.59 -7.89
N HIS A 106 -15.79 3.91 -6.64
CA HIS A 106 -14.47 3.62 -6.05
C HIS A 106 -14.23 2.12 -5.91
N ALA A 107 -15.20 1.37 -5.39
CA ALA A 107 -15.12 -0.08 -5.30
C ALA A 107 -14.97 -0.75 -6.68
N ALA A 108 -15.76 -0.31 -7.66
CA ALA A 108 -15.70 -0.82 -9.02
C ALA A 108 -14.35 -0.53 -9.69
N SER A 109 -13.83 0.70 -9.54
CA SER A 109 -12.49 1.03 -10.05
C SER A 109 -11.41 0.15 -9.43
N PHE A 110 -11.50 -0.10 -8.13
CA PHE A 110 -10.54 -0.94 -7.42
C PHE A 110 -10.61 -2.41 -7.90
N ILE A 111 -11.82 -2.93 -8.13
CA ILE A 111 -12.00 -4.27 -8.72
C ILE A 111 -11.41 -4.32 -10.13
N ILE A 112 -11.63 -3.30 -10.97
CA ILE A 112 -11.03 -3.21 -12.31
C ILE A 112 -9.49 -3.21 -12.21
N PHE A 113 -8.92 -2.48 -11.25
CA PHE A 113 -7.48 -2.49 -11.00
C PHE A 113 -6.96 -3.90 -10.66
N LEU A 114 -7.63 -4.64 -9.79
CA LEU A 114 -7.26 -6.03 -9.48
C LEU A 114 -7.38 -6.96 -10.70
N CYS A 115 -8.43 -6.79 -11.51
CA CYS A 115 -8.59 -7.51 -12.76
C CYS A 115 -7.47 -7.18 -13.77
N LEU A 116 -7.03 -5.91 -13.84
CA LEU A 116 -5.89 -5.51 -14.67
C LEU A 116 -4.58 -6.14 -14.21
N LEU A 117 -4.35 -6.26 -12.89
CA LEU A 117 -3.19 -6.97 -12.36
C LEU A 117 -3.21 -8.46 -12.75
N LEU A 118 -4.39 -9.11 -12.67
CA LEU A 118 -4.56 -10.50 -13.07
C LEU A 118 -4.37 -10.68 -14.58
N PHE A 119 -4.91 -9.77 -15.38
CA PHE A 119 -4.74 -9.77 -16.84
C PHE A 119 -3.28 -9.55 -17.25
N ASN A 120 -2.53 -8.70 -16.54
CA ASN A 120 -1.09 -8.55 -16.80
C ASN A 120 -0.29 -9.84 -16.55
N ALA A 121 -0.80 -10.76 -15.72
CA ALA A 121 -0.20 -12.05 -15.47
C ALA A 121 -0.72 -13.17 -16.39
N SER A 122 -1.82 -12.94 -17.13
CA SER A 122 -2.56 -14.02 -17.82
C SER A 122 -1.79 -14.67 -18.95
N ASP A 123 -0.91 -13.93 -19.63
CA ASP A 123 -0.11 -14.45 -20.74
C ASP A 123 0.81 -15.62 -20.32
N ARG A 124 1.07 -15.78 -19.01
CA ARG A 124 1.94 -16.81 -18.44
C ARG A 124 1.19 -17.94 -17.74
N PHE A 125 -0.15 -17.98 -17.79
CA PHE A 125 -0.94 -18.97 -17.06
C PHE A 125 -0.73 -20.42 -17.55
N GLN A 126 -0.45 -20.62 -18.84
CA GLN A 126 -0.13 -21.94 -19.40
C GLN A 126 1.36 -22.32 -19.23
N GLY A 127 2.16 -21.47 -18.57
CA GLY A 127 3.61 -21.60 -18.49
C GLY A 127 4.34 -20.87 -19.62
N ILE A 128 5.65 -20.70 -19.45
CA ILE A 128 6.52 -20.02 -20.43
C ILE A 128 7.06 -21.07 -21.41
N SER A 129 6.98 -20.77 -22.71
CA SER A 129 7.39 -21.70 -23.78
C SER A 129 8.91 -21.84 -23.97
N THR A 130 9.68 -20.90 -23.43
CA THR A 130 11.15 -20.84 -23.59
C THR A 130 11.86 -21.10 -22.27
N MET A 131 13.02 -21.75 -22.35
CA MET A 131 13.86 -22.02 -21.18
C MET A 131 14.58 -20.73 -20.70
N PRO A 132 14.87 -20.56 -19.40
CA PRO A 132 15.47 -19.34 -18.85
C PRO A 132 16.87 -18.98 -19.37
N ASN A 133 17.59 -19.95 -19.96
CA ASN A 133 18.95 -19.80 -20.51
C ASN A 133 18.97 -19.45 -22.01
N VAL A 134 17.82 -19.51 -22.70
CA VAL A 134 17.72 -19.23 -24.14
C VAL A 134 17.29 -17.79 -24.37
N THR A 135 18.04 -17.05 -25.17
CA THR A 135 17.70 -15.69 -25.60
C THR A 135 16.97 -15.70 -26.94
N VAL A 136 15.80 -15.06 -27.02
CA VAL A 136 15.04 -14.91 -28.27
C VAL A 136 14.85 -13.42 -28.56
N THR A 137 15.38 -12.96 -29.69
CA THR A 137 15.31 -11.57 -30.17
C THR A 137 14.54 -11.50 -31.48
N ASP A 138 13.85 -10.40 -31.76
CA ASP A 138 13.05 -10.26 -32.98
C ASP A 138 13.92 -9.91 -34.19
N HIS A 139 14.99 -9.16 -33.96
CA HIS A 139 15.99 -8.80 -34.95
C HIS A 139 17.41 -9.05 -34.41
N PRO A 140 18.38 -9.39 -35.26
CA PRO A 140 19.71 -9.82 -34.82
C PRO A 140 20.56 -8.69 -34.19
N MET A 141 20.20 -7.43 -34.42
CA MET A 141 20.85 -6.25 -33.82
C MET A 141 20.19 -5.81 -32.50
N GLN A 142 19.08 -6.42 -32.10
CA GLN A 142 18.36 -6.08 -30.88
C GLN A 142 19.03 -6.73 -29.66
N ILE A 143 19.29 -5.94 -28.63
CA ILE A 143 19.74 -6.43 -27.33
C ILE A 143 18.57 -7.10 -26.63
N TYR A 144 18.77 -8.35 -26.20
CA TYR A 144 17.76 -9.17 -25.52
C TYR A 144 17.07 -8.43 -24.35
N ARG A 145 17.82 -7.64 -23.57
CA ARG A 145 17.27 -6.89 -22.43
C ARG A 145 16.22 -5.84 -22.81
N VAL A 146 16.28 -5.25 -23.99
CA VAL A 146 15.28 -4.24 -24.42
C VAL A 146 13.90 -4.89 -24.53
N LYS A 147 13.84 -6.08 -25.13
CA LYS A 147 12.59 -6.84 -25.29
C LYS A 147 11.97 -7.24 -23.96
N THR A 148 12.77 -7.57 -22.95
CA THR A 148 12.24 -8.04 -21.64
C THR A 148 11.82 -6.90 -20.71
N THR A 149 12.38 -5.70 -20.90
CA THR A 149 12.16 -4.54 -20.03
C THR A 149 11.22 -3.48 -20.63
N GLU A 150 10.68 -3.70 -21.84
CA GLU A 150 9.70 -2.79 -22.42
C GLU A 150 8.41 -2.75 -21.59
N PHE A 151 7.73 -1.61 -21.62
CA PHE A 151 6.46 -1.42 -20.95
C PHE A 151 5.32 -1.88 -21.84
N SER A 152 4.50 -2.81 -21.34
CA SER A 152 3.27 -3.20 -22.01
C SER A 152 2.17 -2.15 -21.78
N TRP A 153 1.15 -2.13 -22.64
CA TRP A 153 -0.01 -1.25 -22.47
C TRP A 153 -0.74 -1.48 -21.13
N THR A 154 -0.80 -2.72 -20.66
CA THR A 154 -1.39 -3.09 -19.36
C THR A 154 -0.60 -2.50 -18.21
N GLU A 155 0.74 -2.57 -18.23
CA GLU A 155 1.62 -1.94 -17.23
C GLU A 155 1.45 -0.41 -17.22
N MET A 156 1.35 0.22 -18.40
CA MET A 156 1.09 1.66 -18.50
C MET A 156 -0.24 2.04 -17.84
N LEU A 157 -1.31 1.26 -18.04
CA LEU A 157 -2.59 1.47 -17.37
C LEU A 157 -2.44 1.32 -15.86
N ILE A 158 -1.80 0.25 -15.38
CA ILE A 158 -1.56 0.02 -13.94
C ILE A 158 -0.81 1.22 -13.32
N MET A 159 0.21 1.75 -13.99
CA MET A 159 0.95 2.94 -13.52
C MET A 159 0.05 4.18 -13.39
N VAL A 160 -0.87 4.40 -14.32
CA VAL A 160 -1.86 5.49 -14.24
C VAL A 160 -2.80 5.27 -13.05
N TRP A 161 -3.25 4.04 -12.78
CA TRP A 161 -4.08 3.73 -11.61
C TRP A 161 -3.34 3.98 -10.30
N VAL A 162 -2.11 3.47 -10.16
CA VAL A 162 -1.27 3.65 -8.96
C VAL A 162 -1.02 5.14 -8.70
N THR A 163 -0.73 5.91 -9.74
CA THR A 163 -0.56 7.37 -9.62
C THR A 163 -1.85 8.05 -9.14
N GLY A 164 -3.01 7.61 -9.64
CA GLY A 164 -4.31 8.13 -9.23
C GLY A 164 -4.67 7.79 -7.78
N MET A 165 -4.34 6.57 -7.32
CA MET A 165 -4.50 6.18 -5.92
C MET A 165 -3.56 6.99 -5.02
N MET A 166 -2.28 7.13 -5.38
CA MET A 166 -1.31 7.94 -4.64
C MET A 166 -1.75 9.38 -4.50
N TRP A 167 -2.27 9.98 -5.58
CA TRP A 167 -2.82 11.33 -5.53
C TRP A 167 -4.02 11.47 -4.59
N SER A 168 -4.86 10.43 -4.50
CA SER A 168 -5.98 10.39 -3.56
C SER A 168 -5.50 10.33 -2.11
N GLU A 169 -4.55 9.44 -1.81
CA GLU A 169 -3.97 9.30 -0.46
C GLU A 169 -3.25 10.58 -0.02
N CYS A 170 -2.50 11.23 -0.91
CA CYS A 170 -1.84 12.51 -0.61
C CYS A 170 -2.86 13.61 -0.25
N LYS A 171 -4.03 13.64 -0.91
CA LYS A 171 -5.08 14.59 -0.56
C LYS A 171 -5.68 14.30 0.81
N GLU A 172 -5.91 13.03 1.13
CA GLU A 172 -6.45 12.59 2.41
C GLU A 172 -5.50 12.91 3.56
N LEU A 173 -4.21 12.60 3.39
CA LEU A 173 -3.15 12.97 4.32
C LEU A 173 -3.10 14.49 4.56
N TRP A 174 -3.32 15.29 3.51
CA TRP A 174 -3.34 16.74 3.61
C TRP A 174 -4.58 17.28 4.35
N THR A 175 -5.74 16.65 4.18
CA THR A 175 -6.99 17.09 4.81
C THR A 175 -7.12 16.66 6.26
N GLU A 176 -6.73 15.43 6.60
CA GLU A 176 -6.81 14.88 7.97
C GLU A 176 -5.59 15.27 8.82
N GLY A 177 -4.45 15.49 8.17
CA GLY A 177 -3.17 15.70 8.83
C GLY A 177 -2.47 14.38 9.22
N PRO A 178 -1.13 14.41 9.40
CA PRO A 178 -0.32 13.21 9.50
C PRO A 178 -0.60 12.39 10.77
N ARG A 179 -0.93 13.04 11.90
CA ARG A 179 -1.16 12.35 13.18
C ARG A 179 -2.41 11.49 13.14
N GLU A 180 -3.52 12.02 12.65
CA GLU A 180 -4.79 11.30 12.57
C GLU A 180 -4.74 10.21 11.50
N TYR A 181 -4.06 10.48 10.38
CA TYR A 181 -3.86 9.50 9.32
C TYR A 181 -3.06 8.28 9.81
N MET A 182 -1.94 8.48 10.50
CA MET A 182 -1.09 7.38 10.97
C MET A 182 -1.71 6.54 12.10
N GLN A 183 -2.71 7.06 12.82
CA GLN A 183 -3.44 6.27 13.83
C GLN A 183 -4.31 5.17 13.20
N GLN A 184 -4.65 5.30 11.91
CA GLN A 184 -5.41 4.31 11.18
C GLN A 184 -4.44 3.32 10.49
N LEU A 185 -4.29 2.11 11.06
CA LEU A 185 -3.38 1.07 10.53
C LEU A 185 -3.65 0.73 9.05
N TRP A 186 -4.91 0.79 8.67
CA TRP A 186 -5.40 0.66 7.31
C TRP A 186 -4.74 1.70 6.38
N ASN A 187 -4.81 2.98 6.71
CA ASN A 187 -4.20 4.05 5.92
C ASN A 187 -2.67 3.86 5.77
N VAL A 188 -2.00 3.36 6.83
CA VAL A 188 -0.57 3.02 6.78
C VAL A 188 -0.30 1.86 5.81
N LEU A 189 -1.16 0.84 5.79
CA LEU A 189 -1.06 -0.28 4.84
C LEU A 189 -1.25 0.21 3.40
N ASP A 190 -2.23 1.08 3.14
CA ASP A 190 -2.49 1.63 1.81
C ASP A 190 -1.31 2.47 1.30
N PHE A 191 -0.78 3.37 2.14
CA PHE A 191 0.41 4.15 1.81
C PHE A 191 1.64 3.25 1.58
N GLY A 192 1.83 2.22 2.40
CA GLY A 192 2.88 1.22 2.26
C GLY A 192 2.78 0.47 0.93
N MET A 193 1.60 -0.05 0.59
CA MET A 193 1.34 -0.76 -0.67
C MET A 193 1.64 0.12 -1.89
N LEU A 194 1.18 1.38 -1.90
CA LEU A 194 1.44 2.31 -3.00
C LEU A 194 2.91 2.68 -3.12
N SER A 195 3.61 2.85 -2.00
CA SER A 195 5.05 3.12 -1.99
C SER A 195 5.86 1.96 -2.61
N ILE A 196 5.47 0.70 -2.35
CA ILE A 196 6.11 -0.48 -2.93
C ILE A 196 5.83 -0.56 -4.44
N PHE A 197 4.62 -0.25 -4.91
CA PHE A 197 4.34 -0.17 -6.36
C PHE A 197 5.23 0.88 -7.05
N ILE A 198 5.36 2.07 -6.47
CA ILE A 198 6.21 3.14 -7.02
C ILE A 198 7.69 2.70 -7.03
N ALA A 199 8.17 2.05 -5.97
CA ALA A 199 9.52 1.51 -5.91
C ALA A 199 9.76 0.43 -6.99
N ALA A 200 8.79 -0.47 -7.23
CA ALA A 200 8.89 -1.47 -8.28
C ALA A 200 8.95 -0.83 -9.68
N PHE A 201 8.03 0.09 -10.00
CA PHE A 201 8.02 0.76 -11.30
C PHE A 201 9.25 1.63 -11.56
N THR A 202 9.77 2.30 -10.52
CA THR A 202 11.01 3.08 -10.64
C THR A 202 12.22 2.17 -10.92
N ALA A 203 12.34 1.02 -10.23
CA ALA A 203 13.38 0.03 -10.52
C ALA A 203 13.28 -0.52 -11.97
N ARG A 204 12.06 -0.81 -12.44
CA ARG A 204 11.79 -1.22 -13.84
C ARG A 204 12.19 -0.13 -14.83
N PHE A 205 11.84 1.13 -14.55
CA PHE A 205 12.21 2.26 -15.39
C PHE A 205 13.73 2.45 -15.47
N PHE A 206 14.48 2.26 -14.38
CA PHE A 206 15.94 2.26 -14.42
C PHE A 206 16.51 1.11 -15.27
N ALA A 207 15.95 -0.10 -15.16
CA ALA A 207 16.33 -1.24 -15.99
C ALA A 207 16.11 -0.96 -17.49
N PHE A 208 14.95 -0.37 -17.82
CA PHE A 208 14.62 0.07 -19.18
C PHE A 208 15.62 1.11 -19.71
N LEU A 209 15.90 2.17 -18.94
CA LEU A 209 16.86 3.21 -19.35
C LEU A 209 18.27 2.65 -19.63
N GLN A 210 18.74 1.70 -18.82
CA GLN A 210 20.04 1.05 -19.03
C GLN A 210 20.04 0.21 -20.31
N ALA A 211 18.97 -0.56 -20.56
CA ALA A 211 18.81 -1.35 -21.77
C ALA A 211 18.74 -0.47 -23.03
N THR A 212 17.99 0.64 -22.99
CA THR A 212 17.89 1.58 -24.12
C THR A 212 19.23 2.24 -24.42
N ARG A 213 20.00 2.64 -23.40
CA ARG A 213 21.35 3.20 -23.60
C ARG A 213 22.31 2.19 -24.22
N ALA A 214 22.23 0.93 -23.81
CA ALA A 214 23.03 -0.15 -24.41
C ALA A 214 22.65 -0.35 -25.88
N GLN A 215 21.36 -0.30 -26.23
CA GLN A 215 20.90 -0.42 -27.61
C GLN A 215 21.35 0.76 -28.47
N GLN A 216 21.27 1.99 -27.95
CA GLN A 216 21.78 3.18 -28.64
C GLN A 216 23.28 3.05 -28.94
N TYR A 217 24.07 2.58 -27.97
CA TYR A 217 25.50 2.31 -28.17
C TYR A 217 25.77 1.32 -29.31
N VAL A 218 25.01 0.22 -29.36
CA VAL A 218 25.14 -0.81 -30.41
C VAL A 218 24.77 -0.20 -31.77
N ASN A 219 23.66 0.54 -31.85
CA ASN A 219 23.20 1.15 -33.10
C ASN A 219 24.19 2.21 -33.64
N GLU A 220 24.84 2.97 -32.77
CA GLU A 220 25.77 4.04 -33.17
C GLU A 220 27.15 3.50 -33.58
N LYS A 221 27.66 2.47 -32.88
CA LYS A 221 29.07 2.03 -33.03
C LYS A 221 29.25 0.75 -33.82
N ILE A 222 28.18 -0.02 -34.07
CA ILE A 222 28.27 -1.33 -34.70
C ILE A 222 27.39 -1.31 -35.96
N HIS A 223 28.04 -1.45 -37.13
CA HIS A 223 27.38 -1.48 -38.43
C HIS A 223 27.40 -2.88 -39.07
N THR A 224 27.40 -3.94 -38.26
CA THR A 224 27.38 -5.33 -38.73
C THR A 224 25.95 -5.86 -38.89
N THR A 225 25.81 -7.01 -39.56
CA THR A 225 24.50 -7.65 -39.78
C THR A 225 23.95 -8.31 -38.51
N ASP A 226 24.82 -8.95 -37.70
CA ASP A 226 24.44 -9.64 -36.47
C ASP A 226 25.32 -9.23 -35.28
N LEU A 227 24.71 -9.16 -34.09
CA LEU A 227 25.39 -8.80 -32.84
C LEU A 227 26.29 -9.91 -32.30
N SER A 228 26.02 -11.18 -32.64
CA SER A 228 26.77 -12.35 -32.18
C SER A 228 28.16 -12.48 -32.80
N LEU A 229 28.38 -11.82 -33.94
CA LEU A 229 29.64 -11.85 -34.69
C LEU A 229 30.70 -10.89 -34.13
N VAL A 230 30.29 -9.95 -33.25
CA VAL A 230 31.16 -8.89 -32.73
C VAL A 230 31.42 -9.08 -31.23
N THR A 231 32.67 -8.87 -30.83
CA THR A 231 33.03 -8.87 -29.40
C THR A 231 32.68 -7.52 -28.77
N LEU A 232 31.60 -7.51 -27.98
CA LEU A 232 31.14 -6.33 -27.26
C LEU A 232 31.99 -6.02 -26.02
N PRO A 233 32.08 -4.73 -25.61
CA PRO A 233 32.59 -4.37 -24.29
C PRO A 233 31.82 -5.10 -23.18
N PRO A 234 32.48 -5.49 -22.07
CA PRO A 234 31.86 -6.29 -21.02
C PRO A 234 30.60 -5.64 -20.42
N GLU A 235 30.58 -4.31 -20.31
CA GLU A 235 29.44 -3.54 -19.80
C GLU A 235 28.19 -3.66 -20.69
N VAL A 236 28.37 -3.69 -22.02
CA VAL A 236 27.26 -3.81 -22.98
C VAL A 236 26.88 -5.29 -23.17
N LYS A 237 27.88 -6.19 -23.13
CA LYS A 237 27.69 -7.63 -23.24
C LYS A 237 26.81 -8.20 -22.12
N TYR A 238 26.83 -7.60 -20.93
CA TYR A 238 25.93 -7.99 -19.84
C TYR A 238 24.45 -8.00 -20.27
N PHE A 239 24.02 -7.00 -21.04
CA PHE A 239 22.62 -6.86 -21.46
C PHE A 239 22.21 -7.87 -22.56
N THR A 240 23.14 -8.65 -23.10
CA THR A 240 22.82 -9.75 -24.03
C THR A 240 22.58 -11.08 -23.31
N TYR A 241 22.86 -11.18 -22.01
CA TYR A 241 22.74 -12.44 -21.27
C TYR A 241 21.29 -12.80 -20.91
N ALA A 242 21.04 -14.12 -20.85
CA ALA A 242 19.81 -14.71 -20.35
C ALA A 242 19.75 -14.66 -18.80
N ARG A 243 18.60 -15.02 -18.24
CA ARG A 243 18.25 -14.80 -16.82
C ARG A 243 19.18 -15.54 -15.85
N ASP A 244 19.76 -16.66 -16.27
CA ASP A 244 20.70 -17.48 -15.50
C ASP A 244 21.99 -16.72 -15.11
N LYS A 245 22.38 -15.70 -15.87
CA LYS A 245 23.62 -14.93 -15.69
C LYS A 245 23.38 -13.50 -15.19
N TRP A 246 22.15 -13.17 -14.82
CA TRP A 246 21.86 -11.85 -14.27
C TRP A 246 22.50 -11.69 -12.89
N LEU A 247 22.93 -10.47 -12.59
CA LEU A 247 23.45 -10.17 -11.27
C LEU A 247 22.33 -10.34 -10.21
N PRO A 248 22.60 -10.88 -9.02
CA PRO A 248 21.56 -11.04 -7.99
C PRO A 248 20.88 -9.73 -7.58
N SER A 249 21.58 -8.60 -7.71
CA SER A 249 21.10 -7.25 -7.40
C SER A 249 20.55 -6.49 -8.61
N ASP A 250 20.25 -7.20 -9.70
CA ASP A 250 19.80 -6.59 -10.94
C ASP A 250 18.44 -5.86 -10.75
N PRO A 251 18.28 -4.59 -11.18
CA PRO A 251 17.08 -3.80 -10.90
C PRO A 251 15.77 -4.44 -11.38
N GLN A 252 15.84 -5.26 -12.43
CA GLN A 252 14.69 -6.01 -12.93
C GLN A 252 14.21 -7.07 -11.92
N LEU A 253 15.11 -7.79 -11.27
CA LEU A 253 14.77 -8.79 -10.25
C LEU A 253 14.16 -8.13 -9.02
N ILE A 254 14.72 -7.00 -8.60
CA ILE A 254 14.19 -6.20 -7.49
C ILE A 254 12.78 -5.70 -7.83
N SER A 255 12.58 -5.18 -9.04
CA SER A 255 11.25 -4.76 -9.52
C SER A 255 10.24 -5.90 -9.48
N GLU A 256 10.60 -7.09 -9.95
CA GLU A 256 9.69 -8.25 -9.97
C GLU A 256 9.33 -8.71 -8.55
N GLY A 257 10.30 -8.72 -7.64
CA GLY A 257 10.08 -9.08 -6.23
C GLY A 257 9.17 -8.09 -5.50
N LEU A 258 9.45 -6.78 -5.62
CA LEU A 258 8.61 -5.73 -5.02
C LEU A 258 7.21 -5.69 -5.64
N TYR A 259 7.11 -5.86 -6.96
CA TYR A 259 5.82 -5.92 -7.65
C TYR A 259 4.96 -7.07 -7.15
N ALA A 260 5.54 -8.27 -6.94
CA ALA A 260 4.82 -9.41 -6.40
C ALA A 260 4.26 -9.15 -4.99
N ILE A 261 5.07 -8.54 -4.11
CA ILE A 261 4.63 -8.13 -2.76
C ILE A 261 3.48 -7.12 -2.86
N ALA A 262 3.62 -6.11 -3.73
CA ALA A 262 2.60 -5.08 -3.93
C ALA A 262 1.27 -5.66 -4.43
N VAL A 263 1.31 -6.65 -5.34
CA VAL A 263 0.12 -7.36 -5.81
C VAL A 263 -0.58 -8.07 -4.65
N VAL A 264 0.14 -8.81 -3.80
CA VAL A 264 -0.46 -9.48 -2.62
C VAL A 264 -1.11 -8.46 -1.69
N LEU A 265 -0.39 -7.38 -1.35
CA LEU A 265 -0.93 -6.31 -0.51
C LEU A 265 -2.16 -5.64 -1.13
N SER A 266 -2.20 -5.48 -2.47
CA SER A 266 -3.36 -4.91 -3.13
C SER A 266 -4.62 -5.76 -2.90
N PHE A 267 -4.56 -7.08 -2.98
CA PHE A 267 -5.73 -7.93 -2.71
C PHE A 267 -6.24 -7.82 -1.26
N THR A 268 -5.36 -7.53 -0.29
CA THR A 268 -5.78 -7.32 1.11
C THR A 268 -6.71 -6.10 1.27
N ARG A 269 -6.62 -5.11 0.37
CA ARG A 269 -7.46 -3.90 0.38
C ARG A 269 -8.94 -4.17 0.07
N ILE A 270 -9.31 -5.36 -0.42
CA ILE A 270 -10.73 -5.75 -0.52
C ILE A 270 -11.43 -5.69 0.85
N ALA A 271 -10.67 -5.88 1.93
CA ALA A 271 -11.16 -5.76 3.30
C ALA A 271 -11.81 -4.40 3.59
N TYR A 272 -11.49 -3.30 2.90
CA TYR A 272 -12.17 -2.01 3.13
C TYR A 272 -13.63 -1.97 2.66
N ILE A 273 -14.00 -2.85 1.73
CA ILE A 273 -15.33 -2.90 1.13
C ILE A 273 -16.24 -3.82 1.94
N LEU A 274 -15.68 -4.82 2.60
CA LEU A 274 -16.40 -5.82 3.39
C LEU A 274 -17.30 -5.27 4.52
N PRO A 275 -16.97 -4.17 5.25
CA PRO A 275 -17.82 -3.62 6.31
C PRO A 275 -19.14 -3.05 5.79
N ALA A 276 -19.23 -2.76 4.48
CA ALA A 276 -20.45 -2.26 3.88
C ALA A 276 -21.55 -3.33 3.81
N ASN A 277 -21.19 -4.62 3.88
CA ASN A 277 -22.14 -5.73 3.86
C ASN A 277 -22.54 -6.14 5.29
N GLU A 278 -23.82 -6.46 5.46
CA GLU A 278 -24.40 -6.88 6.74
C GLU A 278 -23.89 -8.23 7.23
N SER A 279 -23.62 -9.18 6.32
CA SER A 279 -23.12 -10.50 6.72
C SER A 279 -21.61 -10.53 6.95
N PHE A 280 -20.81 -9.72 6.23
CA PHE A 280 -19.34 -9.75 6.33
C PHE A 280 -18.77 -8.72 7.31
N GLY A 281 -19.50 -7.64 7.59
CA GLY A 281 -19.00 -6.55 8.42
C GLY A 281 -18.71 -6.95 9.87
N PRO A 282 -19.67 -7.52 10.62
CA PRO A 282 -19.41 -7.96 12.00
C PRO A 282 -18.25 -8.95 12.10
N LEU A 283 -18.19 -9.92 11.18
CA LEU A 283 -17.11 -10.92 11.10
C LEU A 283 -15.72 -10.30 10.92
N GLN A 284 -15.62 -9.26 10.09
CA GLN A 284 -14.35 -8.58 9.88
C GLN A 284 -13.93 -7.76 11.10
N ILE A 285 -14.88 -7.08 11.75
CA ILE A 285 -14.58 -6.25 12.93
C ILE A 285 -14.13 -7.11 14.10
N SER A 286 -14.79 -8.26 14.32
CA SER A 286 -14.37 -9.22 15.37
C SER A 286 -12.97 -9.78 15.08
N LEU A 287 -12.68 -10.18 13.83
CA LEU A 287 -11.34 -10.64 13.42
C LEU A 287 -10.26 -9.56 13.63
N GLY A 288 -10.55 -8.30 13.26
CA GLY A 288 -9.58 -7.21 13.44
C GLY A 288 -9.22 -6.94 14.91
N ARG A 289 -10.13 -7.26 15.84
CA ARG A 289 -9.90 -7.11 17.28
C ARG A 289 -9.19 -8.31 17.90
N THR A 290 -9.54 -9.53 17.51
CA THR A 290 -8.81 -10.73 17.96
C THR A 290 -7.34 -10.63 17.55
N VAL A 291 -7.03 -10.08 16.37
CA VAL A 291 -5.64 -9.80 15.94
C VAL A 291 -4.89 -8.88 16.91
N LYS A 292 -5.53 -7.86 17.50
CA LYS A 292 -4.90 -6.98 18.49
C LYS A 292 -4.56 -7.74 19.78
N ASP A 293 -5.39 -8.69 20.18
CA ASP A 293 -5.12 -9.54 21.34
C ASP A 293 -4.04 -10.59 21.04
N ILE A 294 -4.00 -11.14 19.82
CA ILE A 294 -2.93 -12.04 19.35
C ILE A 294 -1.56 -11.36 19.50
N PHE A 295 -1.44 -10.06 19.18
CA PHE A 295 -0.17 -9.34 19.31
C PHE A 295 0.38 -9.33 20.74
N LYS A 296 -0.47 -9.27 21.78
CA LYS A 296 -0.03 -9.34 23.18
C LYS A 296 0.62 -10.70 23.48
N PHE A 297 0.04 -11.78 22.96
CA PHE A 297 0.56 -13.14 23.12
C PHE A 297 1.82 -13.39 22.27
N MET A 298 1.90 -12.79 21.07
CA MET A 298 3.07 -12.90 20.20
C MET A 298 4.37 -12.43 20.85
N VAL A 299 4.32 -11.52 21.83
CA VAL A 299 5.52 -11.12 22.59
C VAL A 299 6.15 -12.31 23.32
N LEU A 300 5.34 -13.12 24.01
CA LEU A 300 5.82 -14.31 24.71
C LEU A 300 6.33 -15.36 23.71
N PHE A 301 5.60 -15.53 22.61
CA PHE A 301 5.99 -16.44 21.53
C PHE A 301 7.37 -16.09 20.95
N ILE A 302 7.61 -14.81 20.63
CA ILE A 302 8.88 -14.32 20.09
C ILE A 302 10.01 -14.50 21.10
N MET A 303 9.75 -14.24 22.39
CA MET A 303 10.76 -14.41 23.45
C MET A 303 11.26 -15.86 23.53
N VAL A 304 10.34 -16.83 23.55
CA VAL A 304 10.68 -18.26 23.58
C VAL A 304 11.38 -18.67 22.28
N PHE A 305 10.85 -18.23 21.13
CA PHE A 305 11.45 -18.51 19.82
C PHE A 305 12.91 -18.05 19.74
N LEU A 306 13.19 -16.80 20.14
CA LEU A 306 14.55 -16.24 20.11
C LEU A 306 15.49 -16.96 21.07
N ALA A 307 15.03 -17.36 22.26
CA ALA A 307 15.84 -18.10 23.22
C ALA A 307 16.33 -19.44 22.64
N PHE A 308 15.44 -20.20 22.01
CA PHE A 308 15.81 -21.47 21.36
C PHE A 308 16.64 -21.26 20.08
N MET A 309 16.34 -20.22 19.29
CA MET A 309 17.13 -19.88 18.10
C MET A 309 18.59 -19.60 18.45
N ILE A 310 18.82 -18.75 19.46
CA ILE A 310 20.18 -18.43 19.91
C ILE A 310 20.83 -19.67 20.53
N GLY A 311 20.11 -20.46 21.32
CA GLY A 311 20.62 -21.71 21.90
C GLY A 311 21.10 -22.72 20.85
N MET A 312 20.29 -22.94 19.81
CA MET A 312 20.64 -23.83 18.70
C MET A 312 21.79 -23.28 17.84
N PHE A 313 21.81 -21.96 17.60
CA PHE A 313 22.91 -21.30 16.88
C PHE A 313 24.23 -21.45 17.64
N ILE A 314 24.25 -21.21 18.96
CA ILE A 314 25.45 -21.37 19.79
C ILE A 314 25.94 -22.83 19.73
N LEU A 315 25.03 -23.80 19.81
CA LEU A 315 25.37 -25.22 19.77
C LEU A 315 26.01 -25.65 18.43
N TYR A 316 25.48 -25.17 17.30
CA TYR A 316 25.84 -25.65 15.97
C TYR A 316 26.74 -24.73 15.14
N SER A 317 27.02 -23.50 15.59
CA SER A 317 27.84 -22.51 14.86
C SER A 317 29.22 -23.05 14.44
N TYR A 318 29.89 -23.84 15.30
CA TYR A 318 31.21 -24.43 15.02
C TYR A 318 31.17 -25.63 14.05
N TYR A 319 29.99 -26.13 13.68
CA TYR A 319 29.82 -27.31 12.84
C TYR A 319 29.52 -26.99 11.37
N LEU A 320 29.89 -25.79 10.90
CA LEU A 320 29.79 -25.41 9.50
C LEU A 320 30.56 -26.40 8.61
N GLY A 321 29.90 -26.95 7.58
CA GLY A 321 30.48 -27.99 6.69
C GLY A 321 30.45 -29.43 7.24
N ALA A 322 30.21 -29.59 8.54
CA ALA A 322 30.16 -30.87 9.24
C ALA A 322 28.74 -31.40 9.48
N LYS A 323 27.72 -30.75 8.92
CA LYS A 323 26.31 -31.15 8.97
C LYS A 323 25.83 -31.69 7.63
N VAL A 324 24.76 -32.49 7.66
CA VAL A 324 24.07 -32.96 6.45
C VAL A 324 23.31 -31.81 5.77
N ASN A 325 22.71 -30.93 6.58
CA ASN A 325 21.96 -29.76 6.16
C ASN A 325 22.62 -28.48 6.74
N PRO A 326 22.65 -27.33 6.03
CA PRO A 326 23.17 -26.06 6.53
C PRO A 326 22.43 -25.47 7.77
N ALA A 327 21.33 -26.09 8.19
CA ALA A 327 20.54 -25.70 9.37
C ALA A 327 21.37 -25.38 10.63
N PHE A 328 20.97 -24.33 11.34
CA PHE A 328 21.53 -23.89 12.63
C PHE A 328 22.97 -23.35 12.62
N THR A 329 23.63 -23.28 11.46
CA THR A 329 25.04 -22.83 11.38
C THR A 329 25.18 -21.30 11.39
N THR A 330 24.20 -20.59 10.85
CA THR A 330 24.08 -19.13 10.90
C THR A 330 22.81 -18.72 11.61
N VAL A 331 22.72 -17.47 12.08
CA VAL A 331 21.50 -16.95 12.70
C VAL A 331 20.31 -16.98 11.73
N GLU A 332 20.55 -16.65 10.45
CA GLU A 332 19.52 -16.67 9.41
C GLU A 332 18.99 -18.09 9.15
N GLU A 333 19.88 -19.08 8.99
CA GLU A 333 19.45 -20.46 8.76
C GLU A 333 18.80 -21.07 10.01
N SER A 334 19.25 -20.69 11.22
CA SER A 334 18.60 -21.07 12.48
C SER A 334 17.17 -20.52 12.56
N PHE A 335 16.99 -19.26 12.17
CA PHE A 335 15.67 -18.64 12.10
C PHE A 335 14.76 -19.40 11.13
N LYS A 336 15.24 -19.65 9.89
CA LYS A 336 14.46 -20.38 8.87
C LYS A 336 14.03 -21.76 9.37
N THR A 337 14.95 -22.54 9.92
CA THR A 337 14.66 -23.93 10.32
C THR A 337 13.67 -24.00 11.48
N LEU A 338 13.80 -23.14 12.49
CA LEU A 338 12.84 -23.09 13.61
C LEU A 338 11.50 -22.48 13.19
N PHE A 339 11.50 -21.51 12.28
CA PHE A 339 10.26 -20.93 11.77
C PHE A 339 9.44 -21.99 11.03
N TRP A 340 10.07 -22.71 10.09
CA TRP A 340 9.39 -23.76 9.32
C TRP A 340 9.02 -24.99 10.15
N SER A 341 9.70 -25.24 11.27
CA SER A 341 9.35 -26.35 12.16
C SER A 341 8.04 -26.13 12.91
N ILE A 342 7.61 -24.88 13.15
CA ILE A 342 6.29 -24.57 13.74
C ILE A 342 5.16 -25.15 12.86
N PHE A 343 5.37 -25.17 11.54
CA PHE A 343 4.44 -25.71 10.56
C PHE A 343 4.69 -27.19 10.21
N GLY A 344 5.64 -27.85 10.88
CA GLY A 344 5.99 -29.24 10.60
C GLY A 344 6.74 -29.48 9.28
N LEU A 345 7.28 -28.41 8.65
CA LEU A 345 8.00 -28.50 7.37
C LEU A 345 9.53 -28.63 7.54
N SER A 346 10.02 -28.70 8.78
CA SER A 346 11.45 -28.87 9.07
C SER A 346 11.81 -30.33 9.28
N GLU A 347 12.90 -30.76 8.63
CA GLU A 347 13.39 -32.13 8.73
C GLU A 347 14.16 -32.39 10.04
N VAL A 348 14.01 -33.60 10.59
CA VAL A 348 14.81 -34.08 11.74
C VAL A 348 16.28 -34.29 11.37
N SER A 349 16.57 -34.50 10.08
CA SER A 349 17.93 -34.59 9.51
C SER A 349 18.77 -33.32 9.76
N SER A 350 18.12 -32.19 10.07
CA SER A 350 18.76 -30.90 10.35
C SER A 350 19.62 -30.89 11.63
N VAL A 351 19.38 -31.85 12.55
CA VAL A 351 20.11 -31.99 13.82
C VAL A 351 21.33 -32.91 13.68
N VAL A 352 21.32 -33.81 12.69
CA VAL A 352 22.33 -34.84 12.45
C VAL A 352 23.67 -34.22 12.03
N LEU A 353 24.74 -34.72 12.65
CA LEU A 353 26.12 -34.35 12.35
C LEU A 353 26.81 -35.45 11.51
N LYS A 354 27.80 -35.07 10.70
CA LYS A 354 28.66 -36.03 9.99
C LYS A 354 29.74 -36.63 10.89
N TYR A 355 30.12 -35.93 11.95
CA TYR A 355 31.10 -36.39 12.93
C TYR A 355 30.44 -37.18 14.06
N ASN A 356 31.21 -38.09 14.69
CA ASN A 356 30.77 -38.91 15.81
C ASN A 356 30.64 -38.15 17.15
N HIS A 357 30.28 -36.87 17.12
CA HIS A 357 30.05 -36.05 18.32
C HIS A 357 28.63 -36.27 18.86
N LYS A 358 28.36 -37.52 19.28
CA LYS A 358 27.02 -38.00 19.70
C LYS A 358 26.41 -37.18 20.85
N PHE A 359 27.24 -36.62 21.73
CA PHE A 359 26.77 -35.77 22.82
C PHE A 359 26.08 -34.51 22.30
N ILE A 360 26.71 -33.80 21.36
CA ILE A 360 26.14 -32.57 20.77
C ILE A 360 24.88 -32.88 19.98
N GLU A 361 24.89 -33.99 19.22
CA GLU A 361 23.71 -34.45 18.48
C GLU A 361 22.53 -34.73 19.43
N ASN A 362 22.78 -35.45 20.54
CA ASN A 362 21.76 -35.73 21.55
C ASN A 362 21.21 -34.46 22.21
N ILE A 363 22.08 -33.51 22.57
CA ILE A 363 21.64 -32.20 23.10
C ILE A 363 20.80 -31.46 22.09
N GLY A 364 21.17 -31.49 20.80
CA GLY A 364 20.40 -30.92 19.72
C GLY A 364 19.01 -31.54 19.57
N TYR A 365 18.90 -32.88 19.62
CA TYR A 365 17.61 -33.57 19.60
C TYR A 365 16.73 -33.18 20.80
N VAL A 366 17.32 -33.09 21.99
CA VAL A 366 16.59 -32.70 23.20
C VAL A 366 16.10 -31.25 23.09
N LEU A 367 16.97 -30.30 22.73
CA LEU A 367 16.59 -28.89 22.58
C LEU A 367 15.52 -28.70 21.50
N TYR A 368 15.68 -29.34 20.34
CA TYR A 368 14.71 -29.27 19.25
C TYR A 368 13.37 -29.96 19.62
N GLY A 369 13.42 -31.06 20.37
CA GLY A 369 12.24 -31.74 20.90
C GLY A 369 11.48 -30.86 21.89
N ILE A 370 12.17 -30.29 22.89
CA ILE A 370 11.59 -29.37 23.87
C ILE A 370 11.02 -28.13 23.17
N TYR A 371 11.72 -27.58 22.18
CA TYR A 371 11.22 -26.48 21.37
C TYR A 371 9.89 -26.84 20.70
N ASN A 372 9.79 -27.98 20.01
CA ASN A 372 8.55 -28.37 19.33
C ASN A 372 7.41 -28.63 20.32
N VAL A 373 7.67 -29.26 21.47
CA VAL A 373 6.64 -29.44 22.52
C VAL A 373 6.18 -28.07 23.05
N THR A 374 7.10 -27.17 23.36
CA THR A 374 6.75 -25.85 23.92
C THR A 374 6.01 -24.99 22.89
N MET A 375 6.54 -24.88 21.67
CA MET A 375 6.00 -23.99 20.64
C MET A 375 4.71 -24.53 20.00
N VAL A 376 4.70 -25.79 19.59
CA VAL A 376 3.60 -26.38 18.81
C VAL A 376 2.53 -26.96 19.74
N VAL A 377 2.90 -27.64 20.83
CA VAL A 377 1.89 -28.27 21.70
C VAL A 377 1.36 -27.31 22.76
N VAL A 378 2.22 -26.51 23.39
CA VAL A 378 1.77 -25.59 24.44
C VAL A 378 1.32 -24.25 23.86
N LEU A 379 2.24 -23.49 23.25
CA LEU A 379 1.95 -22.09 22.87
C LEU A 379 0.94 -21.96 21.74
N LEU A 380 0.98 -22.83 20.72
CA LEU A 380 -0.01 -22.80 19.65
C LEU A 380 -1.42 -23.13 20.16
N ASN A 381 -1.57 -24.16 21.00
CA ASN A 381 -2.87 -24.53 21.57
C ASN A 381 -3.41 -23.48 22.54
N MET A 382 -2.52 -22.86 23.33
CA MET A 382 -2.90 -21.70 24.15
C MET A 382 -3.33 -20.51 23.30
N LEU A 383 -2.62 -20.22 22.19
CA LEU A 383 -3.02 -19.15 21.27
C LEU A 383 -4.41 -19.41 20.68
N ILE A 384 -4.71 -20.63 20.25
CA ILE A 384 -6.02 -21.01 19.72
C ILE A 384 -7.11 -20.82 20.80
N ALA A 385 -6.85 -21.27 22.03
CA ALA A 385 -7.79 -21.09 23.14
C ALA A 385 -8.06 -19.62 23.45
N MET A 386 -7.01 -18.78 23.47
CA MET A 386 -7.13 -17.34 23.68
C MET A 386 -7.90 -16.65 22.56
N ILE A 387 -7.68 -17.03 21.29
CA ILE A 387 -8.43 -16.49 20.15
C ILE A 387 -9.92 -16.83 20.28
N ASN A 388 -10.26 -18.07 20.66
CA ASN A 388 -11.66 -18.47 20.82
C ASN A 388 -12.36 -17.72 21.95
N SER A 389 -11.70 -17.55 23.10
CA SER A 389 -12.27 -16.80 24.23
C SER A 389 -12.44 -15.32 23.89
N SER A 390 -11.44 -14.70 23.26
CA SER A 390 -11.49 -13.30 22.82
C SER A 390 -12.57 -13.10 21.75
N TYR A 391 -12.69 -14.03 20.79
CA TYR A 391 -13.73 -13.96 19.76
C TYR A 391 -15.14 -13.96 20.35
N GLN A 392 -15.42 -14.83 21.32
CA GLN A 392 -16.73 -14.90 21.98
C GLN A 392 -17.07 -13.61 22.74
N GLU A 393 -16.12 -13.03 23.48
CA GLU A 393 -16.32 -11.77 24.19
C GLU A 393 -16.59 -10.59 23.22
N ILE A 394 -15.93 -10.58 22.06
CA ILE A 394 -16.07 -9.52 21.06
C ILE A 394 -17.35 -9.68 20.22
N GLU A 395 -17.84 -10.90 20.04
CA GLU A 395 -19.02 -11.19 19.22
C GLU A 395 -20.30 -10.54 19.78
N ASP A 396 -20.44 -10.48 21.11
CA ASP A 396 -21.62 -9.93 21.77
C ASP A 396 -21.86 -8.44 21.47
N ASP A 397 -20.80 -7.65 21.31
CA ASP A 397 -20.86 -6.22 20.98
C ASP A 397 -20.62 -5.93 19.48
N ALA A 398 -20.41 -6.96 18.66
CA ALA A 398 -19.95 -6.81 17.28
C ALA A 398 -20.91 -6.00 16.40
N ASP A 399 -22.22 -6.08 16.63
CA ASP A 399 -23.23 -5.34 15.84
C ASP A 399 -23.16 -3.82 16.08
N VAL A 400 -23.03 -3.39 17.33
CA VAL A 400 -22.91 -1.96 17.70
C VAL A 400 -21.67 -1.36 17.05
N GLU A 401 -20.58 -2.11 17.09
CA GLU A 401 -19.28 -1.69 16.58
C GLU A 401 -19.20 -1.72 15.07
N TRP A 402 -19.80 -2.74 14.45
CA TRP A 402 -19.96 -2.80 13.01
C TRP A 402 -20.78 -1.60 12.52
N LYS A 403 -21.92 -1.28 13.16
CA LYS A 403 -22.72 -0.09 12.82
C LYS A 403 -21.92 1.19 12.94
N PHE A 404 -21.08 1.32 13.97
CA PHE A 404 -20.17 2.47 14.11
C PHE A 404 -19.13 2.52 12.97
N ALA A 405 -18.43 1.41 12.70
CA ALA A 405 -17.43 1.33 11.63
C ALA A 405 -18.05 1.60 10.23
N ARG A 406 -19.22 1.05 9.97
CA ARG A 406 -20.02 1.28 8.76
C ARG A 406 -20.41 2.76 8.63
N SER A 407 -20.81 3.39 9.74
CA SER A 407 -21.15 4.82 9.74
C SER A 407 -19.92 5.69 9.44
N LYS A 408 -18.76 5.34 10.00
CA LYS A 408 -17.48 6.01 9.68
C LYS A 408 -17.14 5.89 8.19
N LEU A 409 -17.30 4.69 7.62
CA LEU A 409 -17.14 4.46 6.18
C LEU A 409 -18.11 5.31 5.35
N TRP A 410 -19.37 5.43 5.76
CA TRP A 410 -20.34 6.25 5.00
C TRP A 410 -20.04 7.74 5.07
N LEU A 411 -19.65 8.23 6.25
CA LEU A 411 -19.30 9.62 6.48
C LEU A 411 -18.15 10.07 5.58
N SER A 412 -17.16 9.22 5.30
CA SER A 412 -16.05 9.55 4.39
C SER A 412 -16.48 9.84 2.95
N TYR A 413 -17.70 9.44 2.55
CA TYR A 413 -18.27 9.71 1.22
C TYR A 413 -19.33 10.82 1.21
N PHE A 414 -19.74 11.33 2.38
CA PHE A 414 -20.69 12.44 2.47
C PHE A 414 -20.07 13.77 2.05
N ASP A 415 -18.76 13.94 2.26
CA ASP A 415 -18.06 15.15 1.83
C ASP A 415 -18.11 15.33 0.31
N ASN A 416 -18.12 16.60 -0.11
CA ASN A 416 -18.15 16.97 -1.53
C ASN A 416 -16.87 16.59 -2.31
N GLY A 417 -15.86 16.02 -1.65
CA GLY A 417 -14.66 15.46 -2.23
C GLY A 417 -14.86 14.07 -2.86
N LYS A 418 -13.78 13.51 -3.42
CA LYS A 418 -13.69 12.12 -3.91
C LYS A 418 -14.81 11.70 -4.90
N THR A 419 -15.29 12.60 -5.77
CA THR A 419 -16.38 12.26 -6.71
C THR A 419 -15.97 11.34 -7.85
N LEU A 420 -14.71 11.37 -8.26
CA LEU A 420 -14.17 10.52 -9.32
C LEU A 420 -13.18 9.52 -8.73
N PRO A 421 -13.29 8.22 -9.04
CA PRO A 421 -12.32 7.24 -8.61
C PRO A 421 -11.03 7.34 -9.43
N PRO A 422 -9.89 6.82 -8.90
CA PRO A 422 -8.72 6.51 -9.73
C PRO A 422 -9.16 5.69 -10.96
N PRO A 423 -8.56 5.83 -12.15
CA PRO A 423 -7.48 6.74 -12.53
C PRO A 423 -7.98 8.17 -12.82
N PHE A 424 -9.29 8.37 -12.95
CA PHE A 424 -9.91 9.64 -13.37
C PHE A 424 -9.75 10.78 -12.35
N SER A 425 -9.34 10.47 -11.11
CA SER A 425 -9.00 11.46 -10.07
C SER A 425 -7.78 12.34 -10.41
N ILE A 426 -6.89 11.90 -11.31
CA ILE A 426 -5.67 12.66 -11.68
C ILE A 426 -6.05 13.94 -12.42
N VAL A 427 -7.00 13.88 -13.35
CA VAL A 427 -7.37 15.03 -14.18
C VAL A 427 -8.16 16.01 -13.31
N PRO A 428 -7.61 17.20 -12.99
CA PRO A 428 -8.32 18.16 -12.16
C PRO A 428 -9.56 18.65 -12.90
N THR A 429 -10.69 18.73 -12.20
CA THR A 429 -11.87 19.39 -12.76
C THR A 429 -11.54 20.86 -13.08
N PRO A 430 -12.18 21.47 -14.09
CA PRO A 430 -11.91 22.87 -14.46
C PRO A 430 -12.02 23.86 -13.30
N LYS A 431 -12.90 23.59 -12.33
CA LYS A 431 -13.02 24.36 -11.07
C LYS A 431 -11.79 24.23 -10.17
N SER A 432 -11.23 23.02 -10.05
CA SER A 432 -9.98 22.79 -9.30
C SER A 432 -8.79 23.49 -9.96
N PHE A 433 -8.72 23.44 -11.29
CA PHE A 433 -7.67 24.13 -12.06
C PHE A 433 -7.75 25.67 -11.88
N TYR A 434 -8.95 26.25 -11.89
CA TYR A 434 -9.16 27.67 -11.57
C TYR A 434 -8.69 28.01 -10.15
N HIS A 435 -9.05 27.19 -9.15
CA HIS A 435 -8.61 27.41 -7.77
C HIS A 435 -7.10 27.25 -7.60
N HIS A 436 -6.47 26.28 -8.26
CA HIS A 436 -5.01 26.10 -8.26
C HIS A 436 -4.28 27.25 -8.94
N ILE A 437 -4.75 27.73 -10.09
CA ILE A 437 -4.18 28.93 -10.73
C ILE A 437 -4.34 30.14 -9.81
N ARG A 438 -5.52 30.33 -9.21
CA ARG A 438 -5.75 31.45 -8.26
C ARG A 438 -4.84 31.35 -7.04
N TRP A 439 -4.59 30.14 -6.55
CA TRP A 439 -3.66 29.88 -5.44
C TRP A 439 -2.21 30.13 -5.83
N ILE A 440 -1.76 29.70 -7.02
CA ILE A 440 -0.43 30.00 -7.56
C ILE A 440 -0.24 31.49 -7.77
N VAL A 441 -1.23 32.17 -8.35
CA VAL A 441 -1.24 33.64 -8.54
C VAL A 441 -1.27 34.36 -7.20
N GLY A 442 -2.00 33.83 -6.22
CA GLY A 442 -2.04 34.31 -4.84
C GLY A 442 -0.70 34.12 -4.12
N MET A 443 -0.03 33.00 -4.30
CA MET A 443 1.33 32.77 -3.79
C MET A 443 2.36 33.69 -4.45
N LEU A 444 2.26 33.93 -5.76
CA LEU A 444 3.12 34.88 -6.47
C LEU A 444 2.88 36.33 -5.99
N HIS A 445 1.62 36.72 -5.77
CA HIS A 445 1.28 38.03 -5.20
C HIS A 445 1.69 38.17 -3.72
N CYS A 446 1.54 37.12 -2.91
CA CYS A 446 2.01 37.09 -1.52
C CYS A 446 3.54 37.09 -1.45
N ARG A 447 4.22 36.42 -2.37
CA ARG A 447 5.70 36.45 -2.47
C ARG A 447 6.19 37.84 -2.91
N GLN A 448 5.51 38.51 -3.85
CA GLN A 448 5.84 39.90 -4.21
C GLN A 448 5.56 40.89 -3.06
N ARG A 449 4.49 40.71 -2.28
CA ARG A 449 4.21 41.55 -1.09
C ARG A 449 5.13 41.25 0.09
N SER A 450 5.52 39.99 0.32
CA SER A 450 6.49 39.61 1.36
C SER A 450 7.86 40.16 1.02
N VAL A 451 8.36 39.96 -0.20
CA VAL A 451 9.66 40.51 -0.63
C VAL A 451 9.72 42.04 -0.53
N LYS A 452 8.60 42.74 -0.75
CA LYS A 452 8.52 44.21 -0.59
C LYS A 452 8.48 44.64 0.88
N LYS A 453 7.90 43.84 1.78
CA LYS A 453 7.87 44.08 3.24
C LYS A 453 9.17 43.67 3.94
N ASP A 454 9.83 42.62 3.45
CA ASP A 454 11.08 42.10 4.01
C ASP A 454 12.27 43.03 3.69
N LEU A 455 12.17 43.84 2.62
CA LEU A 455 13.15 44.88 2.29
C LEU A 455 13.00 46.16 3.15
N GLU A 456 11.82 46.39 3.74
CA GLU A 456 11.52 47.59 4.55
C GLU A 456 11.69 47.38 6.07
N LEU A 457 11.78 46.14 6.57
CA LEU A 457 11.71 45.86 8.01
C LEU A 457 12.83 45.01 8.62
N GLY A 458 13.85 44.58 7.88
CA GLY A 458 15.10 44.07 8.46
C GLY A 458 14.94 43.06 9.61
N LEU A 459 14.02 42.10 9.50
CA LEU A 459 13.79 41.07 10.51
C LEU A 459 13.37 39.74 9.85
N ASP A 460 14.03 38.68 10.28
CA ASP A 460 14.06 37.33 9.70
C ASP A 460 12.70 36.62 9.83
N SER A 461 12.10 36.22 8.70
CA SER A 461 10.77 35.62 8.65
C SER A 461 10.81 34.09 8.77
N SER A 462 10.40 33.57 9.92
CA SER A 462 10.43 32.12 10.25
C SER A 462 9.17 31.34 9.84
N LYS A 463 8.11 32.00 9.34
CA LYS A 463 6.80 31.35 9.13
C LYS A 463 6.47 30.96 7.68
N SER A 464 7.18 31.49 6.68
CA SER A 464 6.94 31.15 5.26
C SER A 464 7.72 29.93 4.77
N ARG A 465 8.76 29.50 5.52
CA ARG A 465 9.56 28.31 5.23
C ARG A 465 8.80 27.00 5.46
N VAL A 466 7.92 26.97 6.47
CA VAL A 466 7.19 25.75 6.90
C VAL A 466 6.30 25.15 5.80
N TRP A 467 5.71 25.96 4.93
CA TRP A 467 4.78 25.48 3.89
C TRP A 467 5.48 24.93 2.64
N MET A 468 6.66 25.47 2.32
CA MET A 468 7.52 24.95 1.26
C MET A 468 8.32 23.74 1.75
N ASP A 469 8.69 23.75 3.04
CA ASP A 469 9.36 22.64 3.70
C ASP A 469 8.41 21.43 3.85
N ALA A 470 7.10 21.59 4.14
CA ALA A 470 6.17 20.45 4.17
C ALA A 470 5.95 19.77 2.81
N TRP A 471 5.92 20.53 1.70
CA TRP A 471 5.80 19.97 0.34
C TRP A 471 7.11 19.28 -0.08
N MET A 472 8.25 19.87 0.28
CA MET A 472 9.55 19.23 0.18
C MET A 472 9.64 18.01 1.09
N ASP A 473 9.05 18.00 2.28
CA ASP A 473 9.12 16.91 3.26
C ASP A 473 8.25 15.72 2.85
N VAL A 474 7.14 15.91 2.13
CA VAL A 474 6.37 14.81 1.52
C VAL A 474 7.12 14.24 0.30
N CYS A 475 7.66 15.10 -0.57
CA CYS A 475 8.50 14.64 -1.68
C CYS A 475 9.80 13.98 -1.17
N VAL A 476 10.39 14.49 -0.10
CA VAL A 476 11.56 13.94 0.60
C VAL A 476 11.15 12.70 1.35
N CYS A 477 9.98 12.56 1.96
CA CYS A 477 9.53 11.31 2.59
C CYS A 477 9.29 10.23 1.53
N VAL A 478 8.71 10.56 0.38
CA VAL A 478 8.55 9.61 -0.72
C VAL A 478 9.92 9.25 -1.32
N CYS A 479 10.79 10.24 -1.55
CA CYS A 479 12.16 10.01 -2.01
C CYS A 479 13.03 9.30 -0.97
N VAL A 480 12.85 9.53 0.32
CA VAL A 480 13.57 8.92 1.45
C VAL A 480 13.01 7.53 1.74
N CYS A 481 11.71 7.27 1.61
CA CYS A 481 11.18 5.91 1.65
C CYS A 481 11.69 5.09 0.47
N VAL A 482 11.66 5.65 -0.76
CA VAL A 482 12.27 5.02 -1.93
C VAL A 482 13.77 4.83 -1.73
N TYR A 483 14.49 5.82 -1.18
CA TYR A 483 15.93 5.76 -0.92
C TYR A 483 16.28 4.83 0.25
N THR A 484 15.46 4.70 1.30
CA THR A 484 15.71 3.85 2.47
C THR A 484 15.43 2.39 2.13
N VAL A 485 14.39 2.13 1.33
CA VAL A 485 14.15 0.81 0.71
C VAL A 485 15.29 0.46 -0.25
N PHE A 486 15.84 1.44 -0.99
CA PHE A 486 17.00 1.26 -1.85
C PHE A 486 18.32 1.10 -1.07
N TYR A 487 18.51 1.76 0.07
CA TYR A 487 19.73 1.69 0.89
C TYR A 487 19.77 0.41 1.72
N ALA A 488 18.61 -0.04 2.22
CA ALA A 488 18.48 -1.31 2.94
C ALA A 488 18.73 -2.54 2.04
N THR A 489 18.58 -2.41 0.72
CA THR A 489 18.78 -3.51 -0.25
C THR A 489 20.15 -3.48 -0.93
N ASN A 490 20.95 -2.41 -0.79
CA ASN A 490 22.06 -2.16 -1.72
C ASN A 490 23.34 -1.65 -1.03
N SER A 491 23.73 -2.24 0.09
CA SER A 491 24.96 -1.92 0.84
C SER A 491 26.27 -2.29 0.13
N ALA A 492 26.24 -2.82 -1.10
CA ALA A 492 27.46 -3.35 -1.75
C ALA A 492 27.78 -2.82 -3.15
N ILE A 493 26.92 -2.05 -3.83
CA ILE A 493 27.07 -1.86 -5.29
C ILE A 493 26.70 -0.44 -5.75
N VAL A 494 27.53 0.56 -5.44
CA VAL A 494 27.55 1.81 -6.24
C VAL A 494 28.99 2.33 -6.36
N SER A 495 29.45 2.49 -7.59
CA SER A 495 30.76 3.07 -7.93
C SER A 495 30.91 4.50 -7.40
N VAL A 496 32.08 4.78 -6.80
CA VAL A 496 32.45 6.00 -6.04
C VAL A 496 32.32 7.30 -6.86
N LYS A 497 32.31 7.25 -8.19
CA LYS A 497 32.22 8.43 -9.07
C LYS A 497 30.79 8.96 -9.28
N THR A 498 29.79 8.08 -9.38
CA THR A 498 28.37 8.48 -9.37
C THR A 498 27.93 8.87 -7.95
N TYR A 499 28.49 8.18 -6.93
CA TYR A 499 28.31 8.50 -5.52
C TYR A 499 28.78 9.92 -5.16
N THR A 500 29.94 10.39 -5.64
CA THR A 500 30.49 11.70 -5.24
C THR A 500 29.76 12.89 -5.86
N LEU A 501 29.22 12.75 -7.07
CA LEU A 501 28.40 13.80 -7.70
C LEU A 501 27.01 13.89 -7.06
N MET A 502 26.36 12.74 -6.80
CA MET A 502 25.03 12.70 -6.17
C MET A 502 25.11 13.01 -4.67
N ALA A 503 26.13 12.53 -3.96
CA ALA A 503 26.36 12.87 -2.55
C ALA A 503 26.76 14.34 -2.37
N ARG A 504 27.47 14.98 -3.31
CA ARG A 504 27.67 16.45 -3.24
C ARG A 504 26.37 17.21 -3.46
N ALA A 505 25.53 16.78 -4.40
CA ALA A 505 24.22 17.40 -4.64
C ALA A 505 23.25 17.20 -3.44
N ILE A 506 23.28 16.03 -2.80
CA ILE A 506 22.42 15.66 -1.67
C ILE A 506 22.94 16.21 -0.33
N LYS A 507 24.25 16.20 -0.09
CA LYS A 507 24.87 16.75 1.15
C LYS A 507 24.72 18.27 1.25
N LEU A 508 24.56 18.96 0.11
CA LEU A 508 24.19 20.38 0.04
C LEU A 508 22.68 20.63 0.23
N MET A 509 21.80 19.64 -0.02
CA MET A 509 20.34 19.80 0.10
C MET A 509 19.71 19.23 1.39
N LEU A 510 20.24 18.12 1.96
CA LEU A 510 19.53 17.32 2.96
C LEU A 510 20.15 17.28 4.36
N TRP A 511 21.47 17.52 4.53
CA TRP A 511 22.13 17.31 5.83
C TRP A 511 21.67 18.23 6.98
N PRO A 512 21.36 19.52 6.75
CA PRO A 512 20.80 20.37 7.81
C PRO A 512 19.35 20.00 8.19
N ARG A 513 18.61 19.31 7.30
CA ARG A 513 17.15 19.12 7.41
C ARG A 513 16.75 17.77 8.01
N VAL A 514 17.54 16.72 7.75
CA VAL A 514 17.36 15.39 8.39
C VAL A 514 17.67 15.44 9.90
N CYS A 515 18.63 16.26 10.33
CA CYS A 515 18.86 16.51 11.76
C CYS A 515 17.66 17.18 12.43
N TRP A 516 16.96 18.07 11.74
CA TRP A 516 15.76 18.75 12.28
C TRP A 516 14.56 17.79 12.41
N PHE A 517 14.38 16.89 11.43
CA PHE A 517 13.32 15.87 11.47
C PHE A 517 13.56 14.80 12.56
N LEU A 518 14.81 14.39 12.79
CA LEU A 518 15.16 13.48 13.90
C LEU A 518 15.05 14.15 15.27
N LEU A 519 15.31 15.46 15.38
CA LEU A 519 15.09 16.23 16.61
C LEU A 519 13.60 16.41 16.94
N MET A 520 12.70 16.37 15.95
CA MET A 520 11.24 16.42 16.14
C MET A 520 10.62 15.07 16.50
N LEU A 521 11.30 13.95 16.23
CA LEU A 521 10.81 12.60 16.57
C LEU A 521 11.18 12.17 18.00
N PHE A 522 12.10 12.88 18.65
CA PHE A 522 12.58 12.61 20.01
C PHE A 522 12.17 13.66 21.05
N ASN A 523 11.27 14.58 20.69
CA ASN A 523 10.61 15.55 21.57
C ASN A 523 9.10 15.50 21.32
#